data_AF-A0A365YQ39-F1
#
_entry.id   AF-A0A365YQ39-F1
#
_cell.length_a   1.000
_cell.length_b   1.000
_cell.length_c   1.000
_cell.angle_alpha   90.00
_cell.angle_beta   90.00
_cell.angle_gamma   90.00
#
_symmetry.space_group_name_H-M   'P 1'
#
loop_
_entity.id
_entity.type
_entity.pdbx_description
1 polymer ?
#
loop_
_entity_poly.entity_id
_entity_poly.type
_entity_poly.pdbx_seq_one_letter_code
_entity_poly.pdbx_strand_id
1 'polypeptide(L)'
;MPAGTLYRGREGMWSWVAHRVTGVLIFFFLFVHVLDTSLVRVSPEAYDKTIEVYKTPLVAVMEYGLVAAVLFHALNGLRVVAVDFWANGARYQRPMLWTVVGVWVALMAGAAYPVLGHAFRELFGS
;
A
#
# COMPACT_ATOMS: atom_id res chain seq x y z
N MET A 1 2.36 38.57 0.95
CA MET A 1 2.91 37.24 1.31
C MET A 1 3.49 36.62 0.05
N PRO A 2 4.78 36.26 -0.02
CA PRO A 2 5.28 35.51 -1.18
C PRO A 2 4.54 34.17 -1.22
N ALA A 3 3.93 33.84 -2.36
CA ALA A 3 3.30 32.55 -2.57
C ALA A 3 4.39 31.47 -2.50
N GLY A 4 4.24 30.49 -1.59
CA GLY A 4 5.20 29.40 -1.48
C GLY A 4 5.29 28.62 -2.78
N THR A 5 6.46 28.62 -3.41
CA THR A 5 6.70 27.81 -4.62
C THR A 5 6.98 26.37 -4.20
N LEU A 6 6.32 25.39 -4.84
CA LEU A 6 6.54 23.97 -4.53
C LEU A 6 7.98 23.57 -4.91
N TYR A 7 8.74 23.01 -3.97
CA TYR A 7 10.12 22.56 -4.23
C TYR A 7 10.11 21.38 -5.22
N ARG A 8 10.85 21.53 -6.33
CA ARG A 8 10.95 20.50 -7.39
C ARG A 8 11.98 19.43 -7.02
N GLY A 9 11.67 18.66 -5.99
CA GLY A 9 12.51 17.55 -5.54
C GLY A 9 12.68 16.48 -6.61
N ARG A 10 13.86 15.82 -6.61
CA ARG A 10 14.15 14.66 -7.47
C ARG A 10 13.43 13.42 -6.96
N GLU A 11 13.47 12.34 -7.72
CA GLU A 11 12.83 11.04 -7.41
C GLU A 11 13.02 10.52 -5.97
N GLY A 12 14.16 10.81 -5.32
CA GLY A 12 14.39 10.45 -3.92
C GLY A 12 13.46 11.16 -2.92
N MET A 13 13.12 12.43 -3.16
CA MET A 13 12.19 13.16 -2.29
C MET A 13 10.78 12.57 -2.38
N TRP A 14 10.31 12.28 -3.60
CA TRP A 14 9.00 11.69 -3.82
C TRP A 14 8.90 10.27 -3.26
N SER A 15 9.96 9.47 -3.41
CA SER A 15 10.07 8.15 -2.76
C SER A 15 9.95 8.25 -1.23
N TRP A 16 10.56 9.25 -0.60
CA TRP A 16 10.43 9.52 0.83
C TRP A 16 9.01 9.93 1.23
N VAL A 17 8.37 10.84 0.48
CA VAL A 17 6.98 11.26 0.74
C VAL A 17 6.07 10.04 0.68
N ALA A 18 6.16 9.28 -0.41
CA ALA A 18 5.35 8.08 -0.63
C ALA A 18 5.54 7.07 0.51
N HIS A 19 6.78 6.83 0.97
CA HIS A 19 7.05 5.88 2.05
C HIS A 19 6.40 6.28 3.38
N ARG A 20 6.40 7.59 3.70
CA ARG A 20 5.72 8.11 4.89
C ARG A 20 4.21 7.99 4.77
N VAL A 21 3.65 8.40 3.64
CA VAL A 21 2.20 8.31 3.42
C VAL A 21 1.73 6.87 3.52
N THR A 22 2.41 5.92 2.85
CA THR A 22 2.04 4.51 2.94
C THR A 22 2.19 3.96 4.35
N GLY A 23 3.23 4.35 5.09
CA GLY A 23 3.40 3.94 6.50
C GLY A 23 2.26 4.41 7.40
N VAL A 24 1.82 5.66 7.24
CA VAL A 24 0.68 6.21 7.99
C VAL A 24 -0.62 5.50 7.63
N LEU A 25 -0.87 5.25 6.35
CA LEU A 25 -2.06 4.51 5.89
C LEU A 25 -2.09 3.09 6.47
N ILE A 26 -0.96 2.37 6.42
CA ILE A 26 -0.84 1.01 6.99
C ILE A 26 -1.06 1.03 8.50
N PHE A 27 -0.52 2.01 9.22
CA PHE A 27 -0.72 2.13 10.66
C PHE A 27 -2.20 2.26 11.02
N PHE A 28 -2.94 3.15 10.36
CA PHE A 28 -4.38 3.31 10.63
C PHE A 28 -5.20 2.10 10.17
N PHE A 29 -4.83 1.49 9.05
CA PHE A 29 -5.41 0.21 8.63
C PHE A 29 -5.24 -0.84 9.74
N LEU A 30 -4.02 -1.04 10.24
CA LEU A 30 -3.74 -2.03 11.29
C LEU A 30 -4.49 -1.73 12.59
N PHE A 31 -4.65 -0.46 12.94
CA PHE A 31 -5.44 -0.08 14.11
C PHE A 31 -6.90 -0.57 14.00
N VAL A 32 -7.57 -0.27 12.89
CA VAL A 32 -8.97 -0.72 12.65
C VAL A 32 -9.03 -2.23 12.50
N HIS A 33 -8.10 -2.82 11.74
CA HIS A 33 -8.05 -4.24 11.43
C HIS A 33 -7.83 -5.12 12.67
N VAL A 34 -7.00 -4.68 13.63
CA VAL A 34 -6.83 -5.44 14.88
C VAL A 34 -8.11 -5.39 15.71
N LEU A 35 -8.82 -4.25 15.73
CA LEU A 35 -10.08 -4.12 16.46
C LEU A 35 -11.18 -4.99 15.84
N ASP A 36 -11.37 -4.95 14.52
CA ASP A 36 -12.41 -5.77 13.86
C ASP A 36 -12.12 -7.27 13.98
N THR A 37 -10.87 -7.69 13.80
CA THR A 37 -10.47 -9.10 13.88
C THR A 37 -10.60 -9.60 15.31
N SER A 38 -10.45 -8.75 16.33
CA SER A 38 -10.65 -9.14 17.73
C SER A 38 -12.09 -9.59 18.04
N LEU A 39 -13.09 -9.18 17.24
CA LEU A 39 -14.48 -9.60 17.40
C LEU A 39 -14.68 -11.11 17.24
N VAL A 40 -13.73 -11.81 16.58
CA VAL A 40 -13.70 -13.28 16.52
C VAL A 40 -13.68 -13.93 17.91
N ARG A 41 -13.22 -13.19 18.94
CA ARG A 41 -13.18 -13.63 20.34
C ARG A 41 -14.43 -13.24 21.14
N VAL A 42 -15.33 -12.47 20.57
CA VAL A 42 -16.52 -11.92 21.25
C VAL A 42 -17.78 -12.69 20.87
N SER A 43 -18.12 -12.71 19.57
CA SER A 43 -19.29 -13.41 19.04
C SER A 43 -19.08 -13.68 17.54
N PRO A 44 -19.38 -14.90 17.06
CA PRO A 44 -19.38 -15.19 15.63
C PRO A 44 -20.28 -14.25 14.84
N GLU A 45 -21.47 -13.95 15.36
CA GLU A 45 -22.45 -13.08 14.70
C GLU A 45 -21.95 -11.63 14.57
N ALA A 46 -21.25 -11.12 15.59
CA ALA A 46 -20.65 -9.79 15.55
C ALA A 46 -19.51 -9.70 14.53
N TYR A 47 -18.69 -10.74 14.43
CA TYR A 47 -17.62 -10.85 13.43
C TYR A 47 -18.20 -10.91 12.01
N ASP A 48 -19.15 -11.82 11.77
CA ASP A 48 -19.77 -12.01 10.45
C ASP A 48 -20.44 -10.73 9.95
N LYS A 49 -21.19 -10.05 10.82
CA LYS A 49 -21.83 -8.77 10.48
C LYS A 49 -20.82 -7.68 10.13
N THR A 50 -19.67 -7.65 10.80
CA THR A 50 -18.62 -6.65 10.56
C THR A 50 -17.92 -6.92 9.23
N ILE A 51 -17.54 -8.18 8.99
CA ILE A 51 -16.89 -8.60 7.75
C ILE A 51 -17.78 -8.39 6.52
N GLU A 52 -19.10 -8.52 6.67
CA GLU A 52 -20.03 -8.29 5.56
C GLU A 52 -19.96 -6.85 5.01
N VAL A 53 -19.67 -5.85 5.84
CA VAL A 53 -19.53 -4.45 5.41
C VAL A 53 -18.32 -4.25 4.49
N TYR A 54 -17.31 -5.12 4.58
CA TYR A 54 -16.11 -5.05 3.76
C TYR A 54 -16.28 -5.72 2.38
N LYS A 55 -17.36 -6.47 2.13
CA LYS A 55 -17.58 -7.18 0.87
C LYS A 55 -18.30 -6.32 -0.17
N THR A 56 -17.76 -5.15 -0.47
CA THR A 56 -18.33 -4.25 -1.48
C THR A 56 -17.30 -3.90 -2.56
N PRO A 57 -17.73 -3.56 -3.79
CA PRO A 57 -16.80 -3.16 -4.85
C PRO A 57 -15.92 -1.96 -4.49
N LEU A 58 -16.42 -1.04 -3.67
CA LEU A 58 -15.64 0.09 -3.16
C LEU A 58 -14.49 -0.39 -2.26
N VAL A 59 -14.79 -1.30 -1.34
CA VAL A 59 -13.79 -1.85 -0.42
C VAL A 59 -12.77 -2.70 -1.18
N ALA A 60 -13.16 -3.42 -2.23
CA ALA A 60 -12.21 -4.13 -3.11
C ALA A 60 -11.18 -3.17 -3.75
N VAL A 61 -11.60 -1.97 -4.16
CA VAL A 61 -10.68 -0.93 -4.66
C VAL A 61 -9.78 -0.42 -3.53
N MET A 62 -10.32 -0.25 -2.32
CA MET A 62 -9.53 0.13 -1.14
C MET A 62 -8.51 -0.96 -0.76
N GLU A 63 -8.87 -2.24 -0.84
CA GLU A 63 -7.98 -3.38 -0.63
C GLU A 63 -6.85 -3.40 -1.66
N TYR A 64 -7.16 -3.15 -2.94
CA TYR A 64 -6.13 -3.01 -3.97
C TYR A 64 -5.19 -1.82 -3.68
N GLY A 65 -5.73 -0.70 -3.19
CA GLY A 65 -4.95 0.43 -2.71
C GLY A 65 -4.07 0.11 -1.50
N LEU A 66 -4.58 -0.70 -0.56
CA LEU A 66 -3.81 -1.19 0.59
C LEU A 66 -2.67 -2.11 0.15
N VAL A 67 -2.90 -3.02 -0.80
CA VAL A 67 -1.85 -3.86 -1.41
C VAL A 67 -0.77 -2.97 -2.03
N ALA A 68 -1.15 -1.94 -2.78
CA ALA A 68 -0.22 -0.94 -3.32
C ALA A 68 0.62 -0.28 -2.22
N ALA A 69 -0.01 0.16 -1.13
CA ALA A 69 0.67 0.83 -0.02
C ALA A 69 1.66 -0.10 0.69
N VAL A 70 1.24 -1.32 1.03
CA VAL A 70 2.07 -2.33 1.73
C VAL A 70 3.27 -2.72 0.86
N LEU A 71 3.04 -3.06 -0.41
CA LEU A 71 4.12 -3.46 -1.31
C LEU A 71 5.14 -2.34 -1.50
N PHE A 72 4.69 -1.12 -1.75
CA PHE A 72 5.62 0.01 -1.90
C PHE A 72 6.38 0.27 -0.59
N HIS A 73 5.69 0.27 0.55
CA HIS A 73 6.30 0.52 1.85
C HIS A 73 7.40 -0.50 2.16
N ALA A 74 7.12 -1.79 1.97
CA ALA A 74 8.07 -2.87 2.21
C ALA A 74 9.26 -2.82 1.24
N LEU A 75 9.01 -2.73 -0.07
CA LEU A 75 10.08 -2.70 -1.08
C LEU A 75 10.96 -1.46 -0.94
N ASN A 76 10.37 -0.29 -0.73
CA ASN A 76 11.14 0.94 -0.53
C ASN A 76 11.87 0.94 0.83
N GLY A 77 11.29 0.31 1.87
CA GLY A 77 11.98 0.08 3.15
C GLY A 77 13.24 -0.76 2.98
N LEU A 78 13.18 -1.87 2.23
CA LEU A 78 14.35 -2.67 1.89
C LEU A 78 15.39 -1.88 1.09
N ARG A 79 14.96 -1.01 0.17
CA ARG A 79 15.87 -0.08 -0.50
C ARG A 79 16.55 0.86 0.48
N VAL A 80 15.84 1.45 1.44
CA VAL A 80 16.42 2.35 2.45
C VAL A 80 17.45 1.60 3.30
N VAL A 81 17.11 0.40 3.78
CA VAL A 81 18.06 -0.48 4.48
C VAL A 81 19.31 -0.75 3.63
N ALA A 82 19.16 -1.08 2.35
CA ALA A 82 20.30 -1.27 1.46
C ALA A 82 21.13 0.00 1.26
N VAL A 83 20.49 1.19 1.19
CA VAL A 83 21.20 2.47 1.09
C VAL A 83 22.05 2.74 2.33
N ASP A 84 21.53 2.42 3.52
CA ASP A 84 22.18 2.72 4.81
C ASP A 84 23.29 1.72 5.16
N PHE A 85 23.10 0.43 4.84
CA PHE A 85 24.00 -0.64 5.29
C PHE A 85 24.96 -1.18 4.22
N TRP A 86 24.75 -0.88 2.93
CA TRP A 86 25.68 -1.29 1.89
C TRP A 86 26.67 -0.17 1.55
N ALA A 87 27.97 -0.50 1.48
CA ALA A 87 29.04 0.45 1.17
C ALA A 87 28.83 1.25 -0.13
N ASN A 88 28.11 0.70 -1.12
CA ASN A 88 27.78 1.40 -2.37
C ASN A 88 26.31 1.84 -2.47
N GLY A 89 25.54 1.78 -1.37
CA GLY A 89 24.11 2.04 -1.34
C GLY A 89 23.73 3.40 -1.94
N ALA A 90 24.34 4.48 -1.45
CA ALA A 90 24.10 5.84 -1.95
C ALA A 90 24.45 6.03 -3.44
N ARG A 91 25.46 5.31 -3.95
CA ARG A 91 25.86 5.33 -5.37
C ARG A 91 24.79 4.74 -6.27
N TYR A 92 24.10 3.70 -5.81
CA TYR A 92 23.09 2.97 -6.57
C TYR A 92 21.64 3.32 -6.19
N GLN A 93 21.41 4.41 -5.44
CA GLN A 93 20.08 4.78 -4.96
C GLN A 93 19.02 4.96 -6.07
N ARG A 94 19.44 5.44 -7.27
CA ARG A 94 18.55 5.68 -8.43
C ARG A 94 18.16 4.37 -9.11
N PRO A 95 19.09 3.50 -9.54
CA PRO A 95 18.71 2.20 -10.10
C PRO A 95 17.92 1.36 -9.08
N MET A 96 18.26 1.38 -7.79
CA MET A 96 17.46 0.71 -6.75
C MET A 96 16.00 1.19 -6.74
N LEU A 97 15.76 2.50 -6.85
CA LEU A 97 14.40 3.04 -6.86
C LEU A 97 13.61 2.52 -8.06
N TRP A 98 14.21 2.53 -9.25
CA TRP A 98 13.54 2.04 -10.45
C TRP A 98 13.34 0.52 -10.44
N THR A 99 14.25 -0.24 -9.83
CA THR A 99 14.02 -1.67 -9.56
C THR A 99 12.83 -1.87 -8.63
N VAL A 100 12.74 -1.12 -7.52
CA VAL A 100 11.59 -1.16 -6.61
C VAL A 100 10.29 -0.85 -7.36
N VAL A 101 10.26 0.20 -8.18
CA VAL A 101 9.08 0.58 -8.97
C VAL A 101 8.72 -0.51 -9.98
N GLY A 102 9.69 -1.08 -10.69
CA GLY A 102 9.45 -2.15 -11.67
C GLY A 102 8.87 -3.41 -11.02
N VAL A 103 9.46 -3.84 -9.90
CA VAL A 103 8.95 -4.98 -9.11
C VAL A 103 7.55 -4.67 -8.57
N TRP A 104 7.34 -3.47 -8.04
CA TRP A 104 6.03 -3.03 -7.53
C TRP A 104 4.96 -3.07 -8.63
N VAL A 105 5.23 -2.51 -9.82
CA VAL A 105 4.28 -2.56 -10.95
C VAL A 105 3.95 -3.99 -11.36
N ALA A 106 4.96 -4.86 -11.45
CA ALA A 106 4.75 -6.27 -11.81
C ALA A 106 3.86 -7.00 -10.79
N LEU A 107 4.10 -6.78 -9.49
CA LEU A 107 3.28 -7.37 -8.43
C LEU A 107 1.85 -6.79 -8.41
N MET A 108 1.69 -5.48 -8.62
CA MET A 108 0.37 -4.84 -8.71
C MET A 108 -0.44 -5.36 -9.89
N ALA A 109 0.21 -5.60 -11.04
CA ALA A 109 -0.44 -6.21 -12.20
C ALA A 109 -0.91 -7.63 -11.88
N GLY A 110 -0.07 -8.44 -11.24
CA GLY A 110 -0.44 -9.79 -10.76
C GLY A 110 -1.56 -9.78 -9.72
N ALA A 111 -1.62 -8.76 -8.87
CA ALA A 111 -2.65 -8.62 -7.84
C ALA A 111 -4.01 -8.13 -8.37
N ALA A 112 -4.05 -7.53 -9.56
CA ALA A 112 -5.27 -6.89 -10.07
C ALA A 112 -6.44 -7.88 -10.21
N TYR A 113 -6.23 -9.02 -10.89
CA TYR A 113 -7.29 -10.02 -11.07
C TYR A 113 -7.77 -10.66 -9.75
N PRO A 114 -6.91 -11.21 -8.87
CA PRO A 114 -7.39 -11.86 -7.64
C PRO A 114 -8.07 -10.89 -6.68
N VAL A 115 -7.66 -9.62 -6.63
CA VAL A 115 -8.27 -8.62 -5.74
C VAL A 115 -9.53 -8.03 -6.34
N LEU A 116 -9.51 -7.57 -7.60
CA LEU A 116 -10.63 -6.83 -8.20
C LEU A 116 -11.60 -7.71 -8.99
N GLY A 117 -11.27 -8.96 -9.27
CA GLY A 117 -12.07 -9.83 -10.14
C GLY A 117 -13.47 -10.15 -9.60
N HIS A 118 -13.66 -10.11 -8.28
CA HIS A 118 -15.00 -10.25 -7.68
C HIS A 118 -15.83 -8.97 -7.87
N ALA A 119 -15.27 -7.80 -7.54
CA ALA A 119 -15.91 -6.50 -7.73
C ALA A 119 -16.27 -6.23 -9.19
N PHE A 120 -15.40 -6.63 -10.13
CA PHE A 120 -15.70 -6.52 -11.56
C PHE A 120 -16.91 -7.37 -11.96
N ARG A 121 -17.01 -8.61 -11.46
CA ARG A 121 -18.15 -9.50 -11.74
C ARG A 121 -19.43 -9.01 -11.07
N GLU A 122 -19.36 -8.43 -9.89
CA GLU A 122 -20.53 -7.86 -9.21
C GLU A 122 -21.09 -6.64 -9.94
N LEU A 123 -20.22 -5.79 -10.51
CA LEU A 123 -20.63 -4.58 -11.21
C LEU A 123 -21.03 -4.81 -12.68
N PHE A 124 -20.40 -5.76 -13.35
CA PHE A 124 -20.51 -5.93 -14.81
C PHE A 124 -20.84 -7.36 -15.26
N GLY A 125 -20.85 -8.33 -14.35
CA GLY A 125 -21.31 -9.69 -14.62
C GLY A 125 -22.83 -9.72 -14.59
N SER A 126 -23.43 -10.17 -15.70
CA SER A 126 -24.86 -10.49 -15.79
C SER A 126 -25.25 -11.66 -14.90
#